data_AF-A0A956D5L8-F1
#
_entry.id   AF-A0A956D5L8-F1
#
_cell.length_a   1.000
_cell.length_b   1.000
_cell.length_c   1.000
_cell.angle_alpha   90.00
_cell.angle_beta   90.00
_cell.angle_gamma   90.00
#
_symmetry.space_group_name_H-M   'P 1'
#
loop_
_entity.id
_entity.type
_entity.pdbx_description
1 polymer ?
#
loop_
_entity_poly.entity_id
_entity_poly.type
_entity_poly.pdbx_seq_one_letter_code
_entity_poly.pdbx_strand_id
1 'polypeptide(L)'
;MPYRDEVEALRARVQSLEQERDGLEARLERTRAGLASVVAWMAGLPAEAGLPWRSLHGGEPVEAVFVNPEAETLTLVLVGHDGREHVETTIVGGGEHRVATHTGHLYRLRRGDRVLWQGYVREGATRLGP
;
A
#
# COMPACT_ATOMS: atom_id res chain seq x y z
N MET A 1 24.64 43.94 1.22
CA MET A 1 23.74 43.56 0.11
C MET A 1 22.73 42.57 0.69
N PRO A 2 21.57 43.04 1.17
CA PRO A 2 20.63 42.24 1.98
C PRO A 2 20.11 40.98 1.26
N TYR A 3 20.04 41.01 -0.08
CA TYR A 3 19.66 39.88 -0.91
C TYR A 3 20.59 38.65 -0.82
N ARG A 4 21.88 38.85 -0.50
CA ARG A 4 22.82 37.72 -0.38
C ARG A 4 22.55 36.92 0.90
N ASP A 5 22.30 37.63 1.99
CA ASP A 5 22.06 37.04 3.30
C ASP A 5 20.71 36.29 3.32
N GLU A 6 19.69 36.81 2.62
CA GLU A 6 18.39 36.14 2.44
C GLU A 6 18.51 34.84 1.61
N VAL A 7 19.32 34.84 0.54
CA VAL A 7 19.56 33.64 -0.27
C VAL A 7 20.34 32.58 0.52
N GLU A 8 21.31 33.00 1.34
CA GLU A 8 22.04 32.09 2.22
C GLU A 8 21.12 31.51 3.32
N ALA A 9 20.23 32.32 3.89
CA ALA A 9 19.23 31.86 4.87
C ALA A 9 18.22 30.86 4.27
N LEU A 10 17.74 31.11 3.05
CA LEU A 10 16.84 30.20 2.34
C LEU A 10 17.51 28.87 2.00
N ARG A 11 18.78 28.89 1.58
CA ARG A 11 19.55 27.65 1.33
C ARG A 11 19.72 26.82 2.59
N ALA A 12 20.03 27.45 3.71
CA ALA A 12 20.12 26.77 5.00
C ALA A 12 18.78 26.15 5.42
N ARG A 13 17.66 26.85 5.15
CA ARG A 13 16.31 26.35 5.42
C ARG A 13 15.95 25.14 4.57
N VAL A 14 16.25 25.17 3.27
CA VAL A 14 16.03 24.03 2.36
C VAL A 14 16.84 22.82 2.81
N GLN A 15 18.12 23.01 3.11
CA GLN A 15 18.99 21.93 3.57
C GLN A 15 18.48 21.29 4.88
N SER A 16 17.97 22.11 5.81
CA SER A 16 17.35 21.62 7.05
C SER A 16 16.10 20.78 6.79
N LEU A 17 15.26 21.19 5.82
CA LEU A 17 14.05 20.46 5.46
C LEU A 17 14.37 19.15 4.73
N GLU A 18 15.41 19.13 3.90
CA GLU A 18 15.89 17.90 3.25
C GLU A 18 16.37 16.88 4.28
N GLN A 19 17.13 17.32 5.29
CA GLN A 19 17.56 16.46 6.39
C GLN A 19 16.38 15.93 7.21
N GLU A 20 15.36 16.76 7.44
CA GLU A 20 14.13 16.33 8.14
C GLU A 20 13.37 15.29 7.33
N ARG A 21 13.21 15.50 6.02
CA ARG A 21 12.59 14.52 5.10
C ARG A 21 13.35 13.20 5.15
N ASP A 22 14.67 13.21 4.99
CA ASP A 22 15.48 12.00 4.96
C ASP A 22 15.41 11.25 6.31
N GLY A 23 15.35 12.00 7.43
CA GLY A 23 15.15 11.43 8.76
C GLY A 23 13.77 10.77 8.94
N LEU A 24 12.72 11.37 8.38
CA LEU A 24 11.36 10.82 8.38
C LEU A 24 11.27 9.56 7.52
N GLU A 25 11.89 9.55 6.34
CA GLU A 25 11.95 8.38 5.46
C GLU A 25 12.67 7.20 6.14
N ALA A 26 13.83 7.46 6.76
CA ALA A 26 14.55 6.42 7.50
C ALA A 26 13.74 5.89 8.70
N ARG A 27 12.94 6.75 9.36
CA ARG A 27 12.05 6.33 10.45
C ARG A 27 10.89 5.49 9.93
N LEU A 28 10.26 5.90 8.84
CA LEU A 28 9.19 5.15 8.17
C LEU A 28 9.67 3.74 7.81
N GLU A 29 10.88 3.64 7.25
CA GLU A 29 11.42 2.36 6.81
C GLU A 29 11.72 1.43 7.99
N ARG A 30 12.31 1.95 9.08
CA ARG A 30 12.46 1.18 10.33
C ARG A 30 11.13 0.71 10.90
N THR A 31 10.11 1.57 10.87
CA THR A 31 8.77 1.20 11.34
C THR A 31 8.12 0.13 10.45
N ARG A 32 8.29 0.23 9.13
CA ARG A 32 7.85 -0.80 8.17
C ARG A 32 8.52 -2.12 8.46
N ALA A 33 9.85 -2.16 8.55
CA ALA A 33 10.60 -3.38 8.85
C ALA A 33 10.15 -4.00 10.19
N GLY A 34 9.95 -3.19 11.24
CA GLY A 34 9.48 -3.64 12.54
C GLY A 34 8.07 -4.25 12.50
N LEU A 35 7.10 -3.54 11.92
CA LEU A 35 5.72 -4.04 11.77
C LEU A 35 5.69 -5.35 11.00
N ALA A 36 6.52 -5.42 9.99
CA ALA A 36 6.48 -6.50 9.06
C ALA A 36 7.14 -7.76 9.70
N SER A 37 8.14 -7.60 10.57
CA SER A 37 8.69 -8.68 11.40
C SER A 37 7.64 -9.25 12.36
N VAL A 38 6.82 -8.40 12.97
CA VAL A 38 5.69 -8.83 13.82
C VAL A 38 4.66 -9.62 13.01
N VAL A 39 4.34 -9.19 11.79
CA VAL A 39 3.42 -9.92 10.90
C VAL A 39 3.97 -11.29 10.51
N ALA A 40 5.26 -11.38 10.15
CA ALA A 40 5.89 -12.66 9.84
C ALA A 40 5.85 -13.63 11.04
N TRP A 41 6.12 -13.13 12.25
CA TRP A 41 6.00 -13.92 13.47
C TRP A 41 4.57 -14.42 13.70
N MET A 42 3.55 -13.56 13.56
CA MET A 42 2.14 -13.96 13.70
C MET A 42 1.70 -14.98 12.64
N ALA A 43 2.31 -14.96 11.46
CA ALA A 43 2.00 -15.86 10.35
C ALA A 43 2.87 -17.13 10.27
N GLY A 44 3.82 -17.32 11.20
CA GLY A 44 4.74 -18.46 11.18
C GLY A 44 5.75 -18.44 10.02
N LEU A 45 6.10 -17.27 9.50
CA LEU A 45 7.01 -17.08 8.38
C LEU A 45 8.44 -16.69 8.86
N PRO A 46 9.51 -17.08 8.13
CA PRO A 46 10.87 -16.74 8.50
C PRO A 46 11.14 -15.23 8.40
N ALA A 47 11.99 -14.72 9.30
CA ALA A 47 12.33 -13.29 9.41
C ALA A 47 12.97 -12.71 8.13
N GLU A 48 13.58 -13.56 7.30
CA GLU A 48 14.26 -13.22 6.03
C GLU A 48 13.28 -12.97 4.86
N ALA A 49 11.97 -13.13 5.06
CA ALA A 49 10.96 -12.98 4.01
C ALA A 49 10.80 -11.56 3.42
N GLY A 50 11.64 -10.58 3.82
CA GLY A 50 11.73 -9.21 3.28
C GLY A 50 10.50 -8.31 3.50
N LEU A 51 9.37 -8.92 3.85
CA LEU A 51 8.12 -8.41 4.37
C LEU A 51 7.32 -7.41 3.51
N PRO A 52 5.98 -7.39 3.61
CA PRO A 52 5.07 -8.52 3.49
C PRO A 52 3.88 -8.14 2.57
N TRP A 53 3.94 -7.03 1.83
CA TRP A 53 2.79 -6.48 1.10
C TRP A 53 2.62 -7.15 -0.26
N ARG A 54 2.43 -8.46 -0.24
CA ARG A 54 2.27 -9.29 -1.41
C ARG A 54 1.31 -10.42 -1.12
N SER A 55 0.72 -11.01 -2.15
CA SER A 55 -0.17 -12.16 -1.97
C SER A 55 0.56 -13.32 -1.31
N LEU A 56 -0.13 -14.04 -0.43
CA LEU A 56 0.36 -15.26 0.23
C LEU A 56 0.06 -16.48 -0.64
N HIS A 57 1.00 -17.44 -0.69
CA HIS A 57 0.77 -18.69 -1.41
C HIS A 57 -0.17 -19.63 -0.64
N GLY A 58 -0.92 -20.46 -1.38
CA GLY A 58 -1.64 -21.60 -0.81
C GLY A 58 -3.02 -21.30 -0.19
N GLY A 59 -3.69 -20.23 -0.60
CA GLY A 59 -5.05 -19.93 -0.15
C GLY A 59 -6.14 -20.65 -0.95
N GLU A 60 -7.29 -20.88 -0.32
CA GLU A 60 -8.47 -21.47 -0.97
C GLU A 60 -9.10 -20.50 -2.00
N PRO A 61 -9.64 -21.02 -3.12
CA PRO A 61 -10.39 -20.21 -4.08
C PRO A 61 -11.65 -19.58 -3.46
N VAL A 62 -11.91 -18.31 -3.78
CA VAL A 62 -13.03 -17.53 -3.24
C VAL A 62 -13.47 -16.44 -4.23
N GLU A 63 -14.73 -16.03 -4.16
CA GLU A 63 -15.24 -14.85 -4.88
C GLU A 63 -15.22 -13.63 -3.94
N ALA A 64 -14.53 -12.56 -4.34
CA ALA A 64 -14.47 -11.30 -3.61
C ALA A 64 -15.21 -10.19 -4.36
N VAL A 65 -15.90 -9.32 -3.61
CA VAL A 65 -16.63 -8.18 -4.15
C VAL A 65 -15.97 -6.88 -3.70
N PHE A 66 -15.35 -6.16 -4.63
CA PHE A 66 -14.77 -4.84 -4.39
C PHE A 66 -15.79 -3.76 -4.65
N VAL A 67 -15.93 -2.82 -3.73
CA VAL A 67 -16.92 -1.74 -3.80
C VAL A 67 -16.19 -0.41 -3.76
N ASN A 68 -16.59 0.49 -4.65
CA ASN A 68 -16.13 1.86 -4.64
C ASN A 68 -17.26 2.77 -4.12
N PRO A 69 -17.26 3.15 -2.84
CA PRO A 69 -18.25 4.08 -2.30
C PRO A 69 -17.98 5.53 -2.69
N GLU A 70 -16.81 5.84 -3.24
CA GLU A 70 -16.42 7.19 -3.63
C GLU A 70 -17.19 7.64 -4.89
N ALA A 71 -17.25 8.95 -5.13
CA ALA A 71 -17.78 9.49 -6.38
C ALA A 71 -16.80 9.34 -7.57
N GLU A 72 -15.51 9.22 -7.28
CA GLU A 72 -14.44 9.13 -8.26
C GLU A 72 -14.12 7.68 -8.63
N THR A 73 -13.61 7.45 -9.84
CA THR A 73 -13.14 6.14 -10.28
C THR A 73 -11.89 5.71 -9.52
N LEU A 74 -11.87 4.46 -9.03
CA LEU A 74 -10.72 3.84 -8.39
C LEU A 74 -10.12 2.73 -9.25
N THR A 75 -8.81 2.49 -9.13
CA THR A 75 -8.12 1.36 -9.78
C THR A 75 -7.93 0.24 -8.76
N LEU A 76 -8.42 -0.96 -9.10
CA LEU A 76 -8.19 -2.18 -8.33
C LEU A 76 -6.91 -2.85 -8.83
N VAL A 77 -6.00 -3.16 -7.90
CA VAL A 77 -4.68 -3.72 -8.18
C VAL A 77 -4.46 -4.94 -7.31
N LEU A 78 -4.08 -6.07 -7.91
CA LEU A 78 -3.57 -7.25 -7.21
C LEU A 78 -2.06 -7.09 -7.00
N VAL A 79 -1.57 -7.39 -5.80
CA VAL A 79 -0.13 -7.49 -5.54
C VAL A 79 0.27 -8.96 -5.54
N GLY A 80 0.95 -9.41 -6.61
CA GLY A 80 1.33 -10.80 -6.83
C GLY A 80 2.29 -11.34 -5.76
N HIS A 81 2.55 -12.65 -5.75
CA HIS A 81 3.44 -13.28 -4.76
C HIS A 81 4.91 -12.85 -4.88
N ASP A 82 5.30 -12.31 -6.04
CA ASP A 82 6.60 -11.69 -6.29
C ASP A 82 6.65 -10.22 -5.83
N GLY A 83 5.53 -9.69 -5.29
CA GLY A 83 5.39 -8.31 -4.86
C GLY A 83 5.10 -7.32 -6.01
N ARG A 84 4.94 -7.79 -7.25
CA ARG A 84 4.60 -6.93 -8.38
C ARG A 84 3.12 -6.59 -8.40
N GLU A 85 2.82 -5.37 -8.83
CA GLU A 85 1.46 -4.91 -9.00
C GLU A 85 0.91 -5.32 -10.38
N HIS A 86 -0.31 -5.84 -10.38
CA HIS A 86 -1.08 -6.16 -11.57
C HIS A 86 -2.40 -5.39 -11.50
N VAL A 87 -2.65 -4.53 -12.49
CA VAL A 87 -3.92 -3.82 -12.59
C VAL A 87 -5.00 -4.82 -12.99
N GLU A 88 -6.00 -4.97 -12.14
CA GLU A 88 -7.12 -5.88 -12.38
C GLU A 88 -8.20 -5.15 -13.20
N THR A 89 -8.66 -4.00 -12.69
CA THR A 89 -9.69 -3.19 -13.34
C THR A 89 -9.79 -1.78 -12.74
N THR A 90 -10.69 -0.96 -13.29
CA THR A 90 -11.15 0.28 -12.67
C THR A 90 -12.61 0.15 -12.24
N ILE A 91 -12.96 0.64 -11.06
CA ILE A 91 -14.31 0.65 -10.50
C ILE A 91 -14.79 2.10 -10.49
N VAL A 92 -15.82 2.41 -11.27
CA VAL A 92 -16.46 3.75 -11.27
C VAL A 92 -17.06 4.08 -9.90
N GLY A 93 -17.30 5.37 -9.63
CA GLY A 93 -17.89 5.78 -8.36
C GLY A 93 -19.27 5.17 -8.11
N GLY A 94 -19.51 4.70 -6.89
CA GLY A 94 -20.70 3.93 -6.50
C GLY A 94 -20.78 2.51 -7.06
N GLY A 95 -19.79 2.08 -7.86
CA GLY A 95 -19.76 0.78 -8.53
C GLY A 95 -19.22 -0.35 -7.65
N GLU A 96 -19.39 -1.58 -8.13
CA GLU A 96 -18.75 -2.77 -7.57
C GLU A 96 -18.15 -3.65 -8.67
N HIS A 97 -17.16 -4.47 -8.29
CA HIS A 97 -16.49 -5.42 -9.16
C HIS A 97 -16.29 -6.74 -8.43
N ARG A 98 -16.62 -7.86 -9.08
CA ARG A 98 -16.46 -9.21 -8.54
C ARG A 98 -15.28 -9.90 -9.20
N VAL A 99 -14.45 -10.56 -8.39
CA VAL A 99 -13.29 -11.30 -8.89
C VAL A 99 -13.22 -12.68 -8.24
N ALA A 100 -12.91 -13.70 -9.03
CA ALA A 100 -12.51 -15.00 -8.53
C ALA A 100 -11.01 -14.94 -8.19
N THR A 101 -10.66 -15.20 -6.94
CA THR A 101 -9.32 -15.01 -6.39
C THR A 101 -9.06 -16.06 -5.30
N HIS A 102 -7.94 -15.97 -4.56
CA HIS A 102 -7.67 -16.85 -3.43
C HIS A 102 -7.60 -16.06 -2.12
N THR A 103 -7.93 -16.73 -1.02
CA THR A 103 -7.69 -16.21 0.33
C THR A 103 -6.21 -15.86 0.51
N GLY A 104 -5.90 -14.75 1.17
CA GLY A 104 -4.52 -14.28 1.31
C GLY A 104 -3.95 -13.56 0.08
N HIS A 105 -4.70 -13.42 -1.01
CA HIS A 105 -4.35 -12.46 -2.07
C HIS A 105 -4.47 -11.03 -1.54
N LEU A 106 -3.48 -10.18 -1.84
CA LEU A 106 -3.44 -8.78 -1.41
C LEU A 106 -3.92 -7.87 -2.53
N TYR A 107 -4.94 -7.06 -2.26
CA TYR A 107 -5.43 -6.05 -3.20
C TYR A 107 -5.23 -4.62 -2.67
N ARG A 108 -5.18 -3.67 -3.61
CA ARG A 108 -5.18 -2.22 -3.38
C ARG A 108 -6.28 -1.56 -4.19
N LEU A 109 -6.91 -0.54 -3.62
CA LEU A 109 -7.71 0.44 -4.34
C LEU A 109 -6.95 1.75 -4.38
N ARG A 110 -6.73 2.28 -5.60
CA ARG A 110 -5.92 3.47 -5.86
C ARG A 110 -6.73 4.56 -6.53
N ARG A 111 -6.36 5.80 -6.22
CA ARG A 111 -6.76 7.02 -6.94
C ARG A 111 -5.49 7.69 -7.46
N GLY A 112 -5.25 7.57 -8.76
CA GLY A 112 -3.93 7.89 -9.32
C GLY A 112 -2.83 7.14 -8.56
N ASP A 113 -1.82 7.86 -8.10
CA ASP A 113 -0.71 7.23 -7.37
C ASP A 113 -1.02 6.89 -5.91
N ARG A 114 -2.10 7.44 -5.34
CA ARG A 114 -2.44 7.27 -3.92
C ARG A 114 -3.19 5.97 -3.68
N VAL A 115 -2.74 5.18 -2.71
CA VAL A 115 -3.48 4.02 -2.19
C VAL A 115 -4.52 4.52 -1.18
N LEU A 116 -5.78 4.20 -1.40
CA LEU A 116 -6.89 4.54 -0.49
C LEU A 116 -7.24 3.37 0.42
N TRP A 117 -7.17 2.15 -0.10
CA TRP A 117 -7.42 0.94 0.66
C TRP A 117 -6.43 -0.15 0.24
N GLN A 118 -6.09 -1.01 1.20
CA GLN A 118 -5.28 -2.19 0.95
C GLN A 118 -5.67 -3.28 1.95
N GLY A 119 -5.85 -4.50 1.48
CA GLY A 119 -6.20 -5.61 2.35
C GLY A 119 -6.12 -6.98 1.70
N TYR A 120 -6.01 -7.99 2.55
CA TYR A 120 -6.04 -9.38 2.16
C TYR A 120 -7.48 -9.87 2.02
N VAL A 121 -7.72 -10.68 0.99
CA VAL A 121 -8.95 -11.45 0.87
C VAL A 121 -8.99 -12.49 2.00
N ARG A 122 -10.16 -12.68 2.61
CA ARG A 122 -10.41 -13.63 3.70
C ARG A 122 -11.53 -14.60 3.29
N GLU A 123 -11.70 -15.68 4.04
CA GLU A 123 -12.80 -16.62 3.81
C GLU A 123 -14.17 -15.96 3.99
N GLY A 124 -15.13 -16.38 3.14
CA GLY A 124 -16.49 -15.85 3.07
C GLY A 124 -16.70 -14.83 1.94
N ALA A 125 -17.97 -14.49 1.64
CA ALA A 125 -18.30 -13.46 0.68
C ALA A 125 -17.78 -12.11 1.20
N THR A 126 -16.60 -11.70 0.73
CA THR A 126 -15.87 -10.57 1.29
C THR A 126 -16.18 -9.32 0.48
N ARG A 127 -16.92 -8.39 1.09
CA ARG A 127 -17.15 -7.04 0.55
C ARG A 127 -15.99 -6.15 0.99
N LEU A 128 -15.19 -5.66 0.04
CA LEU A 128 -13.93 -4.97 0.27
C LEU A 128 -13.96 -3.55 -0.33
N GLY A 129 -13.59 -2.55 0.46
CA GLY A 129 -13.59 -1.14 0.06
C GLY A 129 -12.97 -0.26 1.13
N PRO A 130 -12.62 0.99 0.80
CA PRO A 130 -12.19 1.99 1.77
C PRO A 130 -13.20 2.22 2.90
#